data_AF-A0A4Y8I2U4-F1
#
_entry.id   AF-A0A4Y8I2U4-F1
#
_cell.length_a   1.000
_cell.length_b   1.000
_cell.length_c   1.000
_cell.angle_alpha   90.00
_cell.angle_beta   90.00
_cell.angle_gamma   90.00
#
_symmetry.space_group_name_H-M   'P 1'
#
loop_
_entity.id
_entity.type
_entity.pdbx_description
1 polymer ?
#
loop_
_entity_poly.entity_id
_entity_poly.type
_entity_poly.pdbx_seq_one_letter_code
_entity_poly.pdbx_strand_id
1 'polypeptide(L)' 'MSEFKLTVSDGAADDHFGFSISTSGDQLLAGAHQNSGSVKGLGKAYIFNGII' A
#
# COMPACT_ATOMS: atom_id res chain seq x y z
N MET A 1 -1.26 -16.00 17.48
CA MET A 1 -1.09 -15.37 16.15
C MET A 1 -1.00 -13.88 16.38
N SER A 2 0.09 -13.24 15.97
CA SER A 2 0.24 -11.78 16.04
C SER A 2 -0.15 -11.18 14.69
N GLU A 3 -0.91 -10.09 14.72
CA GLU A 3 -1.26 -9.31 13.53
C GLU A 3 -0.44 -8.02 13.52
N PHE A 4 -0.05 -7.58 12.33
CA PHE A 4 0.53 -6.27 12.09
C PHE A 4 -0.34 -5.51 11.10
N LYS A 5 -0.76 -4.30 11.48
CA LYS A 5 -1.51 -3.42 10.58
C LYS A 5 -0.55 -2.49 9.87
N LEU A 6 -0.56 -2.55 8.54
CA LEU A 6 0.14 -1.58 7.70
C LEU A 6 -0.82 -0.46 7.32
N THR A 7 -0.37 0.78 7.50
CA THR A 7 -1.12 1.99 7.12
C THR A 7 -0.20 2.93 6.36
N VAL A 8 -0.78 3.71 5.45
CA VAL A 8 -0.08 4.76 4.72
C VAL A 8 -0.54 6.12 5.22
N SER A 9 0.38 7.07 5.36
CA SER A 9 0.09 8.39 5.97
C SER A 9 -0.79 9.28 5.10
N ASP A 10 -0.81 9.02 3.79
CA ASP A 10 -1.58 9.75 2.79
C ASP A 10 -2.77 8.95 2.24
N GLY A 11 -3.17 7.88 2.94
CA GLY A 11 -4.32 7.07 2.58
C GLY A 11 -5.63 7.79 2.84
N ALA A 12 -6.48 7.85 1.82
CA ALA A 12 -7.84 8.36 1.87
C ALA A 12 -8.86 7.23 1.61
N ALA A 13 -10.14 7.54 1.84
CA ALA A 13 -11.22 6.66 1.43
C ALA A 13 -11.16 6.40 -0.09
N ASP A 14 -11.52 5.19 -0.48
CA ASP A 14 -11.55 4.72 -1.88
C ASP A 14 -10.19 4.63 -2.60
N ASP A 15 -9.05 4.87 -1.95
CA ASP A 15 -7.73 4.70 -2.56
C ASP A 15 -7.37 3.26 -2.93
N HIS A 16 -8.13 2.30 -2.37
CA HIS A 16 -7.96 0.87 -2.57
C HIS A 16 -6.53 0.39 -2.25
N PHE A 17 -5.96 0.88 -1.14
CA PHE A 17 -4.68 0.38 -0.62
C PHE A 17 -4.75 -1.12 -0.32
N GLY A 18 -3.73 -1.85 -0.77
CA GLY A 18 -3.66 -3.31 -0.63
C GLY A 18 -4.50 -4.08 -1.65
N PHE A 19 -5.03 -3.42 -2.69
CA PHE A 19 -5.77 -4.09 -3.76
C PHE A 19 -4.93 -5.15 -4.49
N SER A 20 -3.63 -4.90 -4.61
CA SER A 20 -2.64 -5.88 -5.07
C SER A 20 -1.42 -5.85 -4.14
N ILE A 21 -0.88 -7.03 -3.85
CA ILE A 21 0.27 -7.21 -2.96
C ILE A 21 1.28 -8.14 -3.62
N SER A 22 2.57 -7.84 -3.46
CA SER A 22 3.68 -8.74 -3.79
C SER A 22 4.73 -8.68 -2.70
N THR A 23 5.42 -9.79 -2.47
CA THR A 23 6.46 -9.90 -1.44
C THR A 23 7.74 -10.47 -2.03
N SER A 24 8.88 -9.97 -1.56
CA SER A 24 10.19 -10.51 -1.91
C SER A 24 11.15 -10.31 -0.73
N GLY A 25 11.60 -11.40 -0.12
CA GLY A 25 12.43 -11.33 1.09
C GLY A 25 11.69 -10.63 2.23
N ASP A 26 12.30 -9.59 2.78
CA ASP A 26 11.78 -8.76 3.87
C ASP A 26 10.97 -7.54 3.39
N GLN A 27 10.61 -7.52 2.11
CA GLN A 27 9.89 -6.41 1.49
C GLN A 27 8.50 -6.81 1.02
N LEU A 28 7.56 -5.88 1.16
CA LEU A 28 6.19 -5.96 0.64
C LEU A 28 5.89 -4.71 -0.16
N LEU A 29 5.40 -4.94 -1.37
CA LEU A 29 4.85 -3.92 -2.24
C LEU A 29 3.33 -4.00 -2.17
N ALA A 30 2.67 -2.89 -1.83
CA ALA A 30 1.21 -2.77 -1.85
C ALA A 30 0.78 -1.68 -2.83
N GLY A 31 -0.15 -2.01 -3.71
CA GLY A 31 -0.77 -1.06 -4.64
C GLY A 31 -1.98 -0.35 -4.03
N ALA A 32 -2.15 0.92 -4.39
CA ALA A 32 -3.33 1.75 -4.13
C ALA A 32 -3.75 2.44 -5.44
N HIS A 33 -4.44 1.70 -6.31
CA HIS A 33 -4.65 2.10 -7.71
C HIS A 33 -5.59 3.30 -7.88
N GLN A 34 -6.43 3.60 -6.89
CA GLN A 34 -7.29 4.78 -6.90
C GLN A 34 -6.67 5.95 -6.12
N ASN A 35 -5.51 5.77 -5.48
CA ASN A 35 -4.84 6.85 -4.79
C ASN A 35 -4.51 7.96 -5.78
N SER A 36 -5.21 9.06 -5.59
CA SER A 36 -5.23 10.20 -6.49
C SER A 36 -4.57 11.34 -5.76
N GLY A 37 -3.31 11.64 -6.10
CA GLY A 37 -2.69 12.90 -5.69
C GLY A 37 -3.37 14.08 -6.37
N SER A 38 -2.61 14.98 -6.97
CA SER A 38 -3.17 16.13 -7.71
C SER A 38 -3.97 15.75 -8.98
N VAL A 39 -3.89 14.48 -9.43
CA VAL A 39 -4.59 13.96 -10.61
C VAL A 39 -5.27 12.65 -10.25
N LYS A 40 -6.55 12.52 -10.60
CA LYS A 40 -7.35 11.31 -10.35
C LYS A 40 -6.80 10.10 -11.10
N GLY A 41 -6.67 8.97 -10.38
CA GLY A 41 -6.39 7.65 -10.97
C GLY A 41 -4.94 7.38 -11.38
N LEU A 42 -3.96 8.18 -10.94
CA LEU A 42 -2.54 7.85 -11.15
C LEU A 42 -2.11 6.62 -10.34
N GLY A 43 -2.77 6.39 -9.20
CA GLY A 43 -2.42 5.33 -8.26
C GLY A 43 -1.10 5.60 -7.55
N LYS A 44 -0.86 4.83 -6.49
CA LYS A 44 0.43 4.78 -5.79
C LYS A 44 0.82 3.34 -5.49
N ALA A 45 2.10 3.13 -5.24
CA ALA A 45 2.64 1.89 -4.72
C ALA A 45 3.53 2.19 -3.50
N TYR A 46 3.41 1.36 -2.47
CA TYR A 46 4.09 1.54 -1.19
C TYR A 46 4.97 0.33 -0.91
N ILE A 47 6.21 0.57 -0.50
CA ILE A 47 7.17 -0.46 -0.10
C ILE A 47 7.31 -0.42 1.42
N PHE A 48 7.13 -1.58 2.05
CA PHE A 48 7.41 -1.82 3.45
C PHE A 48 8.61 -2.76 3.56
N ASN A 49 9.52 -2.46 4.49
CA ASN A 49 10.69 -3.29 4.80
C ASN A 49 10.54 -3.84 6.23
N GLY A 50 11.25 -4.93 6.56
CA GLY A 50 11.32 -5.45 7.92
C GLY A 50 10.01 -6.06 8.44
N ILE A 51 9.30 -6.75 7.56
CA ILE A 51 7.97 -7.37 7.80
C ILE A 51 8.07 -8.86 8.18
N ILE A 52 9.29 -9.38 8.31
CA ILE A 52 9.59 -10.72 8.84
C ILE A 52 10.34 -10.60 10.17
#